data_AF-A0A9P8J573-F1
#
_entry.id   AF-A0A9P8J573-F1
#
_cell.length_a   1.000
_cell.length_b   1.000
_cell.length_c   1.000
_cell.angle_alpha   90.00
_cell.angle_beta   90.00
_cell.angle_gamma   90.00
#
_symmetry.space_group_name_H-M   'P 1'
#
loop_
_entity.id
_entity.type
_entity.pdbx_description
1 polymer ?
#
loop_
_entity_poly.entity_id
_entity_poly.type
_entity_poly.pdbx_seq_one_letter_code
_entity_poly.pdbx_strand_id
1 'polypeptide(L)'
;LCLQYQDDPAMIALNYLDRYRKASLYIKHYVCIRPNGKIESGDGASAPSDLNNIMGHRLPEEAFGYLSHGIISPEVLSWIASNEIIERPPLDGGEADAYRRLVSDGLTPLRTSALSLLTYSFHRFYQHRPIYLRCWFNPNAPKTLNVADTTDPRTTISEWNVRLEQITEKATKLERDVSSLAFAVSSLQDAEFAKTTVTPKSNGQKPLNSPEEVQSNALWRFLQLRGYIQQDHQLSTLGQCLQTAFSRHNQQDLEEPTLVAFEMLRLNLLNSNNMFPYNGSPQRGSETDKRNTLLVSRVACFAGLRHKSIGFTGPLSRHLLAYTSMVSAVRGSLRNVVEMSLFGLLANHHVDRNMAPSVLAQISYSLPFLNDVDCALGIAVKSYLDELSAQSEPTSEASRQAVKTKGANEWFPHATNFQGDLQRAFALWDSIYAAVASAPETLVSAKDKKVWEEADAWLSERK
;
A
#
# COMPACT_ATOMS: atom_id res chain seq x y z
N LEU A 1 -17.32 41.91 16.24
CA LEU A 1 -15.85 41.90 16.15
C LEU A 1 -15.34 41.62 14.72
N CYS A 2 -15.63 40.49 14.08
CA CYS A 2 -15.00 40.16 12.77
C CYS A 2 -15.41 41.07 11.60
N LEU A 3 -16.62 41.64 11.59
CA LEU A 3 -17.07 42.56 10.54
C LEU A 3 -16.33 43.91 10.58
N GLN A 4 -15.79 44.29 11.74
CA GLN A 4 -15.09 45.57 11.92
C GLN A 4 -13.75 45.62 11.18
N TYR A 5 -13.16 44.45 10.89
CA TYR A 5 -11.89 44.30 10.19
C TYR A 5 -12.06 43.70 8.79
N GLN A 6 -13.29 43.69 8.24
CA GLN A 6 -13.55 43.08 6.93
C GLN A 6 -12.79 43.77 5.79
N ASP A 7 -12.57 45.09 5.92
CA ASP A 7 -11.91 45.93 4.93
C ASP A 7 -10.40 46.04 5.19
N ASP A 8 -9.87 45.38 6.23
CA ASP A 8 -8.44 45.35 6.52
C ASP A 8 -7.72 44.51 5.43
N PRO A 9 -6.74 45.08 4.71
CA PRO A 9 -6.01 44.36 3.66
C PRO A 9 -5.40 43.03 4.11
N ALA A 10 -4.95 42.93 5.37
CA ALA A 10 -4.40 41.69 5.92
C ALA A 10 -5.48 40.62 6.09
N MET A 11 -6.71 41.01 6.46
CA MET A 11 -7.84 40.09 6.61
C MET A 11 -8.43 39.67 5.26
N ILE A 12 -8.43 40.58 4.28
CA ILE A 12 -8.80 40.27 2.89
C ILE A 12 -7.83 39.26 2.28
N ALA A 13 -6.51 39.47 2.45
CA ALA A 13 -5.49 38.55 1.93
C ALA A 13 -5.63 37.12 2.48
N LEU A 14 -6.12 36.97 3.71
CA LEU A 14 -6.36 35.66 4.35
C LEU A 14 -7.75 35.07 4.05
N ASN A 15 -8.61 35.79 3.32
CA ASN A 15 -10.03 35.48 3.17
C ASN A 15 -10.70 35.19 4.53
N TYR A 16 -10.33 35.98 5.55
CA TYR A 16 -10.61 35.68 6.95
C TYR A 16 -12.11 35.61 7.27
N LEU A 17 -12.89 36.55 6.73
CA LEU A 17 -14.33 36.61 6.98
C LEU A 17 -15.07 35.38 6.46
N ASP A 18 -14.71 34.89 5.26
CA ASP A 18 -15.29 33.67 4.68
C ASP A 18 -14.91 32.45 5.52
N ARG A 19 -13.64 32.32 5.92
CA ARG A 19 -13.17 31.24 6.79
C ARG A 19 -13.89 31.25 8.14
N TYR A 20 -14.05 32.42 8.75
CA TYR A 20 -14.77 32.58 10.01
C TYR A 20 -16.25 32.18 9.87
N ARG A 21 -16.94 32.65 8.82
CA ARG A 21 -18.34 32.28 8.54
C ARG A 21 -18.50 30.78 8.33
N LYS A 22 -17.62 30.16 7.54
CA LYS A 22 -17.59 28.71 7.36
C LYS A 22 -17.38 28.00 8.70
N ALA A 23 -16.38 28.38 9.48
CA ALA A 23 -16.12 27.79 10.80
C ALA A 23 -17.33 27.91 11.75
N SER A 24 -18.00 29.07 11.76
CA SER A 24 -19.22 29.27 12.55
C SER A 24 -20.37 28.36 12.10
N LEU A 25 -20.57 28.20 10.78
CA LEU A 25 -21.57 27.27 10.23
C LEU A 25 -21.24 25.81 10.54
N TYR A 26 -19.96 25.44 10.50
CA TYR A 26 -19.48 24.11 10.91
C TYR A 26 -19.87 23.78 12.36
N ILE A 27 -19.66 24.72 13.27
CA ILE A 27 -20.01 24.55 14.69
C ILE A 27 -21.52 24.52 14.88
N LYS A 28 -22.26 25.44 14.24
CA LYS A 28 -23.71 25.57 14.42
C LYS A 28 -24.48 24.37 13.85
N HIS A 29 -24.10 23.89 12.67
CA HIS A 29 -24.82 22.84 11.94
C HIS A 29 -24.04 21.53 11.87
N TYR A 30 -23.20 21.25 12.87
CA TYR A 30 -22.35 20.06 12.92
C TYR A 30 -23.12 18.78 12.55
N VAL A 31 -22.46 17.88 11.83
CA VAL A 31 -23.03 16.59 11.44
C VAL A 31 -22.61 15.55 12.47
N CYS A 32 -23.56 14.78 12.99
CA CYS A 32 -23.29 13.69 13.92
C CYS A 32 -23.97 12.38 13.48
N ILE A 33 -23.38 11.27 13.93
CA ILE A 33 -23.97 9.93 13.81
C ILE A 33 -24.70 9.67 15.13
N ARG A 34 -26.01 9.47 15.08
CA ARG A 34 -26.81 9.11 16.27
C ARG A 34 -26.61 7.62 16.62
N PRO A 35 -26.96 7.20 17.84
CA PRO A 35 -26.86 5.79 18.26
C PRO A 35 -27.64 4.80 17.38
N ASN A 36 -28.67 5.26 16.68
CA ASN A 36 -29.42 4.47 15.70
C ASN A 36 -28.76 4.41 14.31
N GLY A 37 -27.53 4.91 14.16
CA GLY A 37 -26.77 4.95 12.90
C GLY A 37 -27.17 6.09 11.96
N LYS A 38 -28.21 6.87 12.28
CA LYS A 38 -28.70 7.93 11.41
C LYS A 38 -27.78 9.14 11.45
N ILE A 39 -27.52 9.71 10.28
CA ILE A 39 -26.67 10.89 10.10
C ILE A 39 -27.56 12.11 10.01
N GLU A 40 -27.38 13.04 10.94
CA GLU A 40 -28.18 14.25 11.03
C GLU A 40 -27.31 15.46 11.39
N SER A 41 -27.77 16.65 11.01
CA SER A 41 -27.22 17.90 11.53
C SER A 41 -27.81 18.18 12.90
N GLY A 42 -26.99 18.65 13.85
CA GLY A 42 -27.43 18.99 15.21
C GLY A 42 -28.55 20.03 15.25
N ASP A 43 -28.58 20.94 14.28
CA ASP A 43 -29.65 21.94 14.07
C ASP A 43 -30.13 21.90 12.60
N GLY A 44 -30.63 20.74 12.18
CA GLY A 44 -31.11 20.53 10.81
C GLY A 44 -32.31 21.41 10.42
N ALA A 45 -33.08 21.92 11.39
CA ALA A 45 -34.23 22.77 11.12
C ALA A 45 -33.85 24.19 10.67
N SER A 46 -32.72 24.71 11.16
CA SER A 46 -32.19 26.02 10.75
C SER A 46 -31.02 25.93 9.75
N ALA A 47 -30.67 24.72 9.33
CA ALA A 47 -29.59 24.46 8.38
C ALA A 47 -29.92 25.00 6.97
N PRO A 48 -28.99 25.72 6.32
CA PRO A 48 -29.11 26.08 4.92
C PRO A 48 -29.25 24.84 4.02
N SER A 49 -30.06 24.94 2.96
CA SER A 49 -30.27 23.83 2.02
C SER A 49 -29.00 23.40 1.26
N ASP A 50 -28.01 24.29 1.16
CA ASP A 50 -26.73 24.11 0.49
C ASP A 50 -25.57 23.80 1.46
N LEU A 51 -25.87 23.42 2.70
CA LEU A 51 -24.87 23.12 3.73
C LEU A 51 -23.81 22.09 3.27
N ASN A 52 -24.17 21.15 2.39
CA ASN A 52 -23.24 20.17 1.80
C ASN A 52 -22.10 20.83 0.99
N ASN A 53 -22.29 22.04 0.44
CA ASN A 53 -21.22 22.77 -0.24
C ASN A 53 -20.13 23.26 0.72
N ILE A 54 -20.47 23.38 2.01
CA ILE A 54 -19.56 23.82 3.05
C ILE A 54 -18.97 22.59 3.77
N MET A 55 -19.82 21.63 4.13
CA MET A 55 -19.49 20.46 4.95
C MET A 55 -18.92 19.27 4.16
N GLY A 56 -18.98 19.32 2.83
CA GLY A 56 -18.72 18.19 1.95
C GLY A 56 -19.97 17.35 1.67
N HIS A 57 -19.85 16.42 0.73
CA HIS A 57 -20.97 15.55 0.36
C HIS A 57 -21.25 14.55 1.48
N ARG A 58 -22.52 14.47 1.89
CA ARG A 58 -22.99 13.38 2.74
C ARG A 58 -22.76 12.06 2.01
N LEU A 59 -22.09 11.10 2.65
CA LEU A 59 -21.93 9.73 2.14
C LEU A 59 -23.10 8.83 2.60
N PRO A 60 -23.30 7.66 1.97
CA PRO A 60 -24.32 6.70 2.41
C PRO A 60 -24.13 6.21 3.85
N GLU A 61 -25.22 5.96 4.57
CA GLU A 61 -25.21 5.57 5.98
C GLU A 61 -24.46 4.26 6.22
N GLU A 62 -24.54 3.30 5.29
CA GLU A 62 -23.79 2.04 5.34
C GLU A 62 -22.27 2.26 5.39
N ALA A 63 -21.75 3.20 4.58
CA ALA A 63 -20.32 3.52 4.58
C ALA A 63 -19.87 4.14 5.90
N PHE A 64 -20.68 5.04 6.47
CA PHE A 64 -20.41 5.58 7.80
C PHE A 64 -20.53 4.54 8.91
N GLY A 65 -21.46 3.59 8.77
CA GLY A 65 -21.55 2.44 9.66
C GLY A 65 -20.27 1.61 9.65
N TYR A 66 -19.71 1.30 8.48
CA TYR A 66 -18.43 0.59 8.41
C TYR A 66 -17.26 1.42 8.95
N LEU A 67 -17.22 2.73 8.68
CA LEU A 67 -16.21 3.63 9.23
C LEU A 67 -16.28 3.69 10.76
N SER A 68 -17.47 3.83 11.35
CA SER A 68 -17.63 3.98 12.80
C SER A 68 -17.25 2.73 13.59
N HIS A 69 -17.29 1.56 12.94
CA HIS A 69 -16.86 0.29 13.53
C HIS A 69 -15.40 -0.08 13.20
N GLY A 70 -14.66 0.78 12.49
CA GLY A 70 -13.26 0.53 12.13
C GLY A 70 -13.07 -0.54 11.05
N ILE A 71 -14.10 -0.81 10.24
CA ILE A 71 -14.05 -1.82 9.17
C ILE A 71 -13.38 -1.24 7.91
N ILE A 72 -13.55 0.06 7.66
CA ILE A 72 -12.89 0.78 6.56
C ILE A 72 -12.23 2.07 7.08
N SER A 73 -11.15 2.48 6.42
CA SER A 73 -10.45 3.72 6.72
C SER A 73 -11.18 4.94 6.13
N PRO A 74 -10.96 6.14 6.69
CA PRO A 74 -11.60 7.35 6.20
C PRO A 74 -11.00 7.89 4.89
N GLU A 75 -9.87 7.38 4.40
CA GLU A 75 -9.07 8.05 3.36
C GLU A 75 -9.84 8.19 2.02
N VAL A 76 -10.26 7.07 1.42
CA VAL A 76 -11.00 7.09 0.14
C VAL A 76 -12.37 7.76 0.30
N LEU A 77 -13.02 7.59 1.47
CA LEU A 77 -14.28 8.27 1.80
C LEU A 77 -14.11 9.79 1.82
N SER A 78 -13.00 10.27 2.38
CA SER A 78 -12.69 11.71 2.47
C SER A 78 -12.44 12.31 1.09
N TRP A 79 -11.84 11.56 0.16
CA TRP A 79 -11.67 11.99 -1.23
C TRP A 79 -13.01 12.22 -1.92
N ILE A 80 -13.99 11.32 -1.71
CA ILE A 80 -15.34 11.47 -2.26
C ILE A 80 -16.10 12.61 -1.58
N ALA A 81 -16.02 12.71 -0.25
CA ALA A 81 -16.73 13.75 0.49
C ALA A 81 -16.26 15.16 0.12
N SER A 82 -14.94 15.34 -0.10
CA SER A 82 -14.33 16.64 -0.45
C SER A 82 -14.24 16.90 -1.96
N ASN A 83 -14.29 15.85 -2.79
CA ASN A 83 -13.89 15.87 -4.20
C ASN A 83 -12.42 16.26 -4.42
N GLU A 84 -11.56 16.06 -3.43
CA GLU A 84 -10.15 16.41 -3.50
C GLU A 84 -9.25 15.33 -2.92
N ILE A 85 -8.08 15.15 -3.52
CA ILE A 85 -6.96 14.38 -2.97
C ILE A 85 -5.85 15.39 -2.69
N ILE A 86 -5.52 15.59 -1.43
CA ILE A 86 -4.51 16.55 -1.01
C ILE A 86 -3.22 15.81 -0.70
N GLU A 87 -2.26 15.90 -1.61
CA GLU A 87 -0.92 15.34 -1.42
C GLU A 87 -0.04 16.31 -0.65
N ARG A 88 0.53 15.80 0.45
CA ARG A 88 1.41 16.55 1.35
C ARG A 88 2.88 16.22 1.04
N PRO A 89 3.82 17.15 1.34
CA PRO A 89 5.24 16.83 1.20
C PRO A 89 5.63 15.65 2.10
N PRO A 90 6.48 14.74 1.62
CA PRO A 90 7.03 13.63 2.39
C PRO A 90 8.07 14.09 3.42
N LEU A 91 8.55 13.16 4.25
CA LEU A 91 9.48 13.43 5.35
C LEU A 91 10.81 14.04 4.91
N ASP A 92 11.26 13.78 3.68
CA ASP A 92 12.48 14.34 3.11
C ASP A 92 12.29 15.73 2.47
N GLY A 93 11.05 16.26 2.47
CA GLY A 93 10.67 17.55 1.89
C GLY A 93 10.11 17.47 0.45
N GLY A 94 10.27 16.35 -0.24
CA GLY A 94 9.63 16.13 -1.55
C GLY A 94 10.24 16.91 -2.71
N GLU A 95 11.53 17.23 -2.64
CA GLU A 95 12.25 17.90 -3.73
C GLU A 95 12.59 16.96 -4.89
N ALA A 96 12.64 15.64 -4.63
CA ALA A 96 13.00 14.67 -5.65
C ALA A 96 11.89 14.48 -6.70
N ASP A 97 12.24 14.66 -7.97
CA ASP A 97 11.33 14.48 -9.11
C ASP A 97 10.74 13.08 -9.20
N ALA A 98 11.46 12.07 -8.70
CA ALA A 98 10.95 10.69 -8.65
C ALA A 98 9.69 10.58 -7.76
N TYR A 99 9.70 11.20 -6.58
CA TYR A 99 8.55 11.22 -5.68
C TYR A 99 7.42 12.09 -6.26
N ARG A 100 7.74 13.26 -6.83
CA ARG A 100 6.75 14.13 -7.48
C ARG A 100 5.98 13.42 -8.60
N ARG A 101 6.69 12.73 -9.50
CA ARG A 101 6.10 11.94 -10.59
C ARG A 101 5.28 10.75 -10.09
N LEU A 102 5.75 10.09 -9.02
CA LEU A 102 5.00 8.99 -8.40
C LEU A 102 3.64 9.48 -7.91
N VAL A 103 3.60 10.56 -7.13
CA VAL A 103 2.34 11.03 -6.55
C VAL A 103 1.46 11.80 -7.54
N SER A 104 1.98 12.42 -8.60
CA SER A 104 1.15 13.07 -9.62
C SER A 104 0.55 12.06 -10.60
N ASP A 105 1.33 11.06 -11.00
CA ASP A 105 1.00 10.20 -12.14
C ASP A 105 1.03 8.72 -11.78
N GLY A 106 2.12 8.25 -11.19
CA GLY A 106 2.32 6.82 -10.89
C GLY A 106 1.22 6.19 -10.03
N LEU A 107 0.69 6.93 -9.04
CA LEU A 107 -0.37 6.45 -8.15
C LEU A 107 -1.80 6.69 -8.70
N THR A 108 -1.94 7.42 -9.80
CA THR A 108 -3.27 7.73 -10.38
C THR A 108 -4.10 6.48 -10.66
N PRO A 109 -3.57 5.40 -11.26
CA PRO A 109 -4.34 4.18 -11.51
C PRO A 109 -4.85 3.52 -10.23
N LEU A 110 -4.04 3.47 -9.16
CA LEU A 110 -4.43 2.88 -7.88
C LEU A 110 -5.53 3.70 -7.20
N ARG A 111 -5.37 5.03 -7.15
CA ARG A 111 -6.38 5.94 -6.59
C ARG A 111 -7.70 5.83 -7.34
N THR A 112 -7.64 5.82 -8.67
CA THR A 112 -8.86 5.72 -9.50
C THR A 112 -9.52 4.34 -9.33
N SER A 113 -8.74 3.27 -9.20
CA SER A 113 -9.26 1.93 -8.88
C SER A 113 -9.99 1.91 -7.52
N ALA A 114 -9.39 2.47 -6.46
CA ALA A 114 -10.03 2.54 -5.15
C ALA A 114 -11.32 3.38 -5.17
N LEU A 115 -11.29 4.55 -5.82
CA LEU A 115 -12.44 5.42 -6.01
C LEU A 115 -13.56 4.74 -6.81
N SER A 116 -13.23 3.99 -7.87
CA SER A 116 -14.20 3.26 -8.67
C SER A 116 -14.91 2.18 -7.82
N LEU A 117 -14.17 1.34 -7.10
CA LEU A 117 -14.76 0.30 -6.23
C LEU A 117 -15.78 0.87 -5.24
N LEU A 118 -15.46 2.01 -4.65
CA LEU A 118 -16.34 2.72 -3.72
C LEU A 118 -17.58 3.29 -4.44
N THR A 119 -17.37 4.11 -5.48
CA THR A 119 -18.44 4.89 -6.12
C THR A 119 -19.40 4.05 -6.95
N TYR A 120 -18.96 2.92 -7.50
CA TYR A 120 -19.84 1.97 -8.19
C TYR A 120 -20.77 1.22 -7.24
N SER A 121 -20.45 1.18 -5.94
CA SER A 121 -21.34 0.68 -4.89
C SER A 121 -22.29 1.76 -4.35
N PHE A 122 -22.16 3.02 -4.80
CA PHE A 122 -23.00 4.15 -4.40
C PHE A 122 -23.93 4.60 -5.52
N HIS A 123 -24.77 5.60 -5.22
CA HIS A 123 -25.61 6.27 -6.21
C HIS A 123 -24.75 6.91 -7.32
N ARG A 124 -25.24 6.87 -8.57
CA ARG A 124 -24.54 7.37 -9.76
C ARG A 124 -23.99 8.80 -9.63
N PHE A 125 -24.60 9.62 -8.76
CA PHE A 125 -24.10 10.94 -8.39
C PHE A 125 -22.59 10.97 -8.10
N TYR A 126 -22.06 10.03 -7.32
CA TYR A 126 -20.64 10.05 -6.91
C TYR A 126 -19.68 9.63 -8.03
N GLN A 127 -20.18 8.97 -9.07
CA GLN A 127 -19.35 8.51 -10.20
C GLN A 127 -19.00 9.65 -11.16
N HIS A 128 -19.89 10.63 -11.31
CA HIS A 128 -19.77 11.73 -12.29
C HIS A 128 -19.17 13.01 -11.71
N ARG A 129 -18.75 13.00 -10.44
CA ARG A 129 -18.10 14.15 -9.82
C ARG A 129 -16.60 14.12 -10.10
N PRO A 130 -16.01 15.21 -10.62
CA PRO A 130 -14.57 15.30 -10.81
C PRO A 130 -13.88 15.34 -9.46
N ILE A 131 -12.78 14.61 -9.32
CA ILE A 131 -11.95 14.62 -8.11
C ILE A 131 -10.64 15.31 -8.43
N TYR A 132 -10.25 16.32 -7.65
CA TYR A 132 -9.06 17.13 -7.91
C TYR A 132 -7.88 16.66 -7.06
N LEU A 133 -6.84 16.17 -7.72
CA LEU A 133 -5.55 15.89 -7.11
C LEU A 133 -4.72 17.18 -7.00
N ARG A 134 -4.49 17.63 -5.76
CA ARG A 134 -3.69 18.80 -5.41
C ARG A 134 -2.36 18.36 -4.83
N CYS A 135 -1.28 18.60 -5.55
CA CYS A 135 0.08 18.34 -5.06
C CYS A 135 0.70 19.60 -4.46
N TRP A 136 1.42 19.47 -3.34
CA TRP A 136 2.07 20.60 -2.66
C TRP A 136 3.04 21.39 -3.55
N PHE A 137 3.68 20.72 -4.53
CA PHE A 137 4.61 21.33 -5.47
C PHE A 137 3.92 22.01 -6.67
N ASN A 138 2.60 21.84 -6.82
CA ASN A 138 1.81 22.51 -7.86
C ASN A 138 0.37 22.77 -7.38
N PRO A 139 0.17 23.63 -6.36
CA PRO A 139 -1.14 23.82 -5.73
C PRO A 139 -2.16 24.52 -6.63
N ASN A 140 -1.68 25.29 -7.62
CA ASN A 140 -2.51 26.15 -8.47
C ASN A 140 -3.02 25.43 -9.73
N ALA A 141 -2.49 24.26 -10.07
CA ALA A 141 -2.92 23.47 -11.22
C ALA A 141 -3.24 22.04 -10.80
N PRO A 142 -4.40 21.81 -10.14
CA PRO A 142 -4.82 20.47 -9.76
C PRO A 142 -5.05 19.58 -10.99
N LYS A 143 -4.66 18.31 -10.87
CA LYS A 143 -4.98 17.30 -11.89
C LYS A 143 -6.38 16.73 -11.61
N THR A 144 -7.22 16.66 -12.63
CA THR A 144 -8.55 16.07 -12.49
C THR A 144 -8.49 14.56 -12.68
N LEU A 145 -9.09 13.82 -11.76
CA LEU A 145 -9.30 12.38 -11.82
C LEU A 145 -10.78 12.11 -12.06
N ASN A 146 -11.11 11.51 -13.21
CA ASN A 146 -12.48 11.19 -13.59
C ASN A 146 -12.75 9.70 -13.36
N VAL A 147 -13.58 9.39 -12.36
CA VAL A 147 -13.95 8.00 -12.07
C VAL A 147 -14.90 7.44 -13.13
N ALA A 148 -15.75 8.27 -13.72
CA ALA A 148 -16.67 7.87 -14.79
C ALA A 148 -15.97 7.32 -16.05
N ASP A 149 -14.69 7.66 -16.26
CA ASP A 149 -13.90 7.18 -17.40
C ASP A 149 -13.36 5.75 -17.17
N THR A 150 -13.53 5.20 -15.96
CA THR A 150 -13.10 3.84 -15.63
C THR A 150 -14.17 2.80 -15.92
N THR A 151 -13.74 1.60 -16.31
CA THR A 151 -14.62 0.42 -16.41
C THR A 151 -15.16 0.06 -15.02
N ASP A 152 -16.42 -0.35 -14.94
CA ASP A 152 -17.02 -0.82 -13.69
C ASP A 152 -16.21 -1.99 -13.12
N PRO A 153 -15.51 -1.83 -11.98
CA PRO A 153 -14.66 -2.90 -11.46
C PRO A 153 -15.47 -4.11 -11.00
N ARG A 154 -16.77 -3.95 -10.72
CA ARG A 154 -17.64 -5.03 -10.25
C ARG A 154 -17.81 -6.13 -11.30
N THR A 155 -17.79 -5.78 -12.59
CA THR A 155 -17.91 -6.79 -13.67
C THR A 155 -16.69 -7.67 -13.76
N THR A 156 -15.51 -7.16 -13.41
CA THR A 156 -14.26 -7.91 -13.40
C THR A 156 -14.23 -8.90 -12.23
N ILE A 157 -14.70 -8.46 -11.06
CA ILE A 157 -14.51 -9.19 -9.79
C ILE A 157 -15.77 -9.91 -9.26
N SER A 158 -16.85 -9.95 -10.03
CA SER A 158 -18.15 -10.51 -9.60
C SER A 158 -18.13 -12.01 -9.35
N GLU A 159 -17.13 -12.72 -9.87
CA GLU A 159 -17.01 -14.18 -9.86
C GLU A 159 -16.33 -14.73 -8.60
N TRP A 160 -15.93 -13.87 -7.65
CA TRP A 160 -15.37 -14.29 -6.37
C TRP A 160 -16.45 -14.40 -5.30
N ASN A 161 -16.87 -15.64 -5.00
CA ASN A 161 -17.71 -16.05 -3.88
C ASN A 161 -17.34 -17.46 -3.36
N VAL A 162 -16.03 -17.72 -3.24
CA VAL A 162 -15.46 -19.04 -2.91
C VAL A 162 -15.72 -19.38 -1.44
N ARG A 163 -16.10 -20.64 -1.15
CA ARG A 163 -16.50 -21.11 0.19
C ARG A 163 -15.36 -21.78 0.95
N LEU A 164 -15.39 -21.71 2.27
CA LEU A 164 -14.31 -22.16 3.16
C LEU A 164 -13.89 -23.61 2.91
N GLU A 165 -14.86 -24.50 2.67
CA GLU A 165 -14.60 -25.93 2.43
C GLU A 165 -13.62 -26.15 1.27
N GLN A 166 -13.79 -25.41 0.17
CA GLN A 166 -12.92 -25.48 -1.01
C GLN A 166 -11.53 -24.90 -0.70
N ILE A 167 -11.49 -23.81 0.07
CA ILE A 167 -10.28 -23.05 0.37
C ILE A 167 -9.38 -23.83 1.34
N THR A 168 -9.95 -24.37 2.41
CA THR A 168 -9.21 -25.08 3.48
C THR A 168 -8.51 -26.33 2.95
N GLU A 169 -9.18 -27.13 2.11
CA GLU A 169 -8.55 -28.33 1.52
C GLU A 169 -7.30 -27.96 0.72
N LYS A 170 -7.38 -26.88 -0.07
CA LYS A 170 -6.25 -26.41 -0.88
C LYS A 170 -5.14 -25.80 -0.01
N ALA A 171 -5.51 -25.05 1.03
CA ALA A 171 -4.57 -24.42 1.95
C ALA A 171 -3.75 -25.46 2.73
N THR A 172 -4.39 -26.53 3.22
CA THR A 172 -3.69 -27.64 3.88
C THR A 172 -2.69 -28.31 2.95
N LYS A 173 -3.04 -28.53 1.67
CA LYS A 173 -2.11 -29.13 0.68
C LYS A 173 -0.90 -28.25 0.37
N LEU A 174 -1.06 -26.93 0.48
CA LEU A 174 0.01 -25.96 0.21
C LEU A 174 0.81 -25.58 1.46
N GLU A 175 0.40 -26.03 2.64
CA GLU A 175 0.98 -25.64 3.93
C GLU A 175 1.04 -24.12 4.11
N ARG A 176 -0.02 -23.43 3.67
CA ARG A 176 -0.16 -21.96 3.78
C ARG A 176 -1.41 -21.59 4.55
N ASP A 177 -1.34 -20.46 5.23
CA ASP A 177 -2.52 -19.87 5.86
C ASP A 177 -3.53 -19.44 4.80
N VAL A 178 -4.81 -19.76 5.02
CA VAL A 178 -5.92 -19.50 4.09
C VAL A 178 -6.02 -18.02 3.71
N SER A 179 -5.67 -17.14 4.64
CA SER A 179 -5.81 -15.70 4.53
C SER A 179 -4.53 -15.00 4.07
N SER A 180 -3.50 -15.75 3.68
CA SER A 180 -2.20 -15.23 3.25
C SER A 180 -2.16 -14.82 1.76
N LEU A 181 -1.30 -13.85 1.41
CA LEU A 181 -1.08 -13.46 0.02
C LEU A 181 -0.41 -14.60 -0.78
N ALA A 182 0.51 -15.33 -0.13
CA ALA A 182 1.16 -16.47 -0.76
C ALA A 182 0.17 -17.58 -1.08
N PHE A 183 -0.81 -17.86 -0.21
CA PHE A 183 -1.89 -18.79 -0.52
C PHE A 183 -2.76 -18.30 -1.68
N ALA A 184 -3.22 -17.04 -1.63
CA ALA A 184 -4.10 -16.47 -2.65
C ALA A 184 -3.49 -16.59 -4.07
N VAL A 185 -2.18 -16.39 -4.19
CA VAL A 185 -1.46 -16.57 -5.47
C VAL A 185 -1.16 -18.04 -5.77
N SER A 186 -0.59 -18.79 -4.82
CA SER A 186 -0.12 -20.16 -5.08
C SER A 186 -1.27 -21.15 -5.32
N SER A 187 -2.44 -20.90 -4.73
CA SER A 187 -3.64 -21.74 -4.93
C SER A 187 -4.09 -21.76 -6.39
N LEU A 188 -3.97 -20.64 -7.09
CA LEU A 188 -4.39 -20.47 -8.49
C LEU A 188 -3.35 -20.95 -9.52
N GLN A 189 -2.22 -21.47 -9.07
CA GLN A 189 -1.29 -22.19 -9.95
C GLN A 189 -1.89 -23.52 -10.45
N ASP A 190 -2.79 -24.10 -9.66
CA ASP A 190 -3.55 -25.29 -10.03
C ASP A 190 -4.77 -24.90 -10.86
N ALA A 191 -4.74 -25.23 -12.15
CA ALA A 191 -5.80 -24.90 -13.09
C ALA A 191 -7.14 -25.59 -12.76
N GLU A 192 -7.12 -26.76 -12.12
CA GLU A 192 -8.35 -27.43 -11.69
C GLU A 192 -8.98 -26.69 -10.51
N PHE A 193 -8.17 -26.28 -9.53
CA PHE A 193 -8.65 -25.43 -8.44
C PHE A 193 -9.16 -24.08 -8.96
N ALA A 194 -8.43 -23.41 -9.86
CA ALA A 194 -8.85 -22.12 -10.43
C ALA A 194 -10.26 -22.18 -11.06
N LYS A 195 -10.59 -23.25 -11.81
CA LYS A 195 -11.94 -23.44 -12.36
C LYS A 195 -13.01 -23.52 -11.28
N THR A 196 -12.71 -24.12 -10.13
CA THR A 196 -13.67 -24.23 -9.01
C THR A 196 -13.91 -22.91 -8.28
N THR A 197 -13.02 -21.92 -8.42
CA THR A 197 -13.17 -20.62 -7.75
C THR A 197 -14.04 -19.63 -8.54
N VAL A 198 -14.32 -19.89 -9.82
CA VAL A 198 -15.25 -19.09 -10.64
C VAL A 198 -16.68 -19.33 -10.14
N THR A 199 -17.09 -18.48 -9.21
CA THR A 199 -18.29 -18.63 -8.40
C THR A 199 -19.11 -17.34 -8.44
N PRO A 200 -19.73 -17.01 -9.59
CA PRO A 200 -20.60 -15.83 -9.68
C PRO A 200 -21.74 -15.96 -8.67
N LYS A 201 -22.02 -14.84 -7.99
CA LYS A 201 -23.13 -14.78 -7.04
C LYS A 201 -24.46 -14.97 -7.79
N SER A 202 -25.08 -16.13 -7.62
CA SER A 202 -26.40 -16.44 -8.18
C SER A 202 -27.51 -16.23 -7.15
N ASN A 203 -28.75 -16.03 -7.61
CA ASN A 203 -29.92 -16.01 -6.73
C ASN A 203 -30.00 -17.33 -5.95
N GLY A 204 -29.97 -17.26 -4.61
CA GLY A 204 -30.04 -18.42 -3.72
C GLY A 204 -28.71 -18.92 -3.15
N GLN A 205 -27.55 -18.39 -3.58
CA GLN A 205 -26.29 -18.71 -2.93
C GLN A 205 -26.21 -18.12 -1.51
N LYS A 206 -25.66 -18.90 -0.57
CA LYS A 206 -25.43 -18.45 0.80
C LYS A 206 -24.36 -17.35 0.83
N PRO A 207 -24.53 -16.31 1.65
CA PRO A 207 -23.50 -15.29 1.84
C PRO A 207 -22.27 -15.88 2.55
N LEU A 208 -21.10 -15.30 2.31
CA LEU A 208 -19.85 -15.62 3.01
C LEU A 208 -20.05 -15.36 4.51
N ASN A 209 -19.72 -16.35 5.34
CA ASN A 209 -20.05 -16.35 6.76
C ASN A 209 -18.85 -16.64 7.68
N SER A 210 -17.68 -16.95 7.14
CA SER A 210 -16.42 -17.04 7.89
C SER A 210 -15.49 -15.86 7.58
N PRO A 211 -14.70 -15.39 8.56
CA PRO A 211 -13.68 -14.37 8.35
C PRO A 211 -12.67 -14.72 7.23
N GLU A 212 -12.22 -15.97 7.21
CA GLU A 212 -11.24 -16.49 6.26
C GLU A 212 -11.80 -16.51 4.83
N GLU A 213 -13.09 -16.84 4.67
CA GLU A 213 -13.78 -16.74 3.37
C GLU A 213 -13.78 -15.29 2.86
N VAL A 214 -14.18 -14.35 3.70
CA VAL A 214 -14.28 -12.94 3.33
C VAL A 214 -12.90 -12.37 2.99
N GLN A 215 -11.89 -12.69 3.80
CA GLN A 215 -10.53 -12.23 3.58
C GLN A 215 -9.94 -12.79 2.27
N SER A 216 -10.05 -14.10 2.03
CA SER A 216 -9.52 -14.73 0.82
C SER A 216 -10.18 -14.15 -0.45
N ASN A 217 -11.50 -14.00 -0.43
CA ASN A 217 -12.23 -13.38 -1.55
C ASN A 217 -11.83 -11.92 -1.74
N ALA A 218 -11.61 -11.13 -0.67
CA ALA A 218 -11.13 -9.76 -0.78
C ALA A 218 -9.73 -9.69 -1.42
N LEU A 219 -8.83 -10.61 -1.04
CA LEU A 219 -7.47 -10.70 -1.60
C LEU A 219 -7.47 -11.10 -3.08
N TRP A 220 -8.26 -12.09 -3.48
CA TRP A 220 -8.36 -12.47 -4.91
C TRP A 220 -8.90 -11.35 -5.77
N ARG A 221 -9.95 -10.64 -5.30
CA ARG A 221 -10.47 -9.45 -5.99
C ARG A 221 -9.40 -8.39 -6.15
N PHE A 222 -8.66 -8.08 -5.07
CA PHE A 222 -7.55 -7.14 -5.11
C PHE A 222 -6.47 -7.57 -6.13
N LEU A 223 -6.03 -8.83 -6.08
CA LEU A 223 -5.01 -9.36 -6.98
C LEU A 223 -5.45 -9.34 -8.45
N GLN A 224 -6.72 -9.64 -8.74
CA GLN A 224 -7.30 -9.54 -10.09
C GLN A 224 -7.33 -8.09 -10.59
N LEU A 225 -7.77 -7.14 -9.76
CA LEU A 225 -7.76 -5.70 -10.09
C LEU A 225 -6.35 -5.15 -10.33
N ARG A 226 -5.35 -5.73 -9.66
CA ARG A 226 -3.94 -5.41 -9.89
C ARG A 226 -3.35 -6.09 -11.13
N GLY A 227 -4.07 -7.03 -11.74
CA GLY A 227 -3.65 -7.75 -12.95
C GLY A 227 -2.77 -8.97 -12.68
N TYR A 228 -2.68 -9.46 -11.45
CA TYR A 228 -1.99 -10.71 -11.12
C TYR A 228 -2.83 -11.94 -11.48
N ILE A 229 -4.15 -11.79 -11.51
CA ILE A 229 -5.11 -12.84 -11.83
C ILE A 229 -5.91 -12.41 -13.05
N GLN A 230 -6.16 -13.34 -13.97
CA GLN A 230 -6.96 -13.16 -15.17
C GLN A 230 -8.46 -13.36 -14.87
N GLN A 231 -9.33 -13.11 -15.86
CA GLN A 231 -10.78 -13.26 -15.69
C GLN A 231 -11.21 -14.71 -15.43
N ASP A 232 -10.48 -15.68 -15.96
CA ASP A 232 -10.71 -17.12 -15.75
C ASP A 232 -10.12 -17.64 -14.42
N HIS A 233 -9.77 -16.73 -13.51
CA HIS A 233 -9.16 -17.00 -12.21
C HIS A 233 -7.78 -17.68 -12.28
N GLN A 234 -7.14 -17.74 -13.45
CA GLN A 234 -5.75 -18.22 -13.56
C GLN A 234 -4.75 -17.09 -13.31
N LEU A 235 -3.54 -17.45 -12.92
CA LEU A 235 -2.45 -16.48 -12.79
C LEU A 235 -2.09 -15.90 -14.16
N SER A 236 -1.97 -14.56 -14.22
CA SER A 236 -1.34 -13.89 -15.36
C SER A 236 0.17 -14.14 -15.36
N THR A 237 0.88 -13.71 -16.41
CA THR A 237 2.35 -13.74 -16.41
C THR A 237 2.94 -13.00 -15.20
N LEU A 238 2.32 -11.88 -14.79
CA LEU A 238 2.71 -11.17 -13.57
C LEU A 238 2.43 -11.99 -12.30
N GLY A 239 1.27 -12.66 -12.24
CA GLY A 239 0.92 -13.56 -11.14
C GLY A 239 1.88 -14.74 -11.00
N GLN A 240 2.34 -15.31 -12.12
CA GLN A 240 3.32 -16.40 -12.14
C GLN A 240 4.70 -15.95 -11.64
N CYS A 241 5.14 -14.74 -12.00
CA CYS A 241 6.35 -14.16 -11.44
C CYS A 241 6.23 -13.96 -9.93
N LEU A 242 5.10 -13.42 -9.45
CA LEU A 242 4.85 -13.24 -8.02
C LEU A 242 4.81 -14.58 -7.26
N GLN A 243 4.21 -15.61 -7.85
CA GLN A 243 4.24 -16.98 -7.32
C GLN A 243 5.67 -17.50 -7.21
N THR A 244 6.51 -17.26 -8.23
CA THR A 244 7.93 -17.63 -8.22
C THR A 244 8.66 -16.98 -7.04
N ALA A 245 8.36 -15.72 -6.73
CA ALA A 245 8.92 -15.03 -5.56
C ALA A 245 8.48 -15.70 -4.25
N PHE A 246 7.18 -15.90 -4.05
CA PHE A 246 6.64 -16.56 -2.86
C PHE A 246 7.13 -18.00 -2.66
N SER A 247 7.54 -18.69 -3.73
CA SER A 247 8.13 -20.03 -3.61
C SER A 247 9.53 -20.04 -2.96
N ARG A 248 10.20 -18.88 -2.88
CA ARG A 248 11.56 -18.75 -2.30
C ARG A 248 11.57 -18.61 -0.78
N HIS A 249 10.43 -18.33 -0.16
CA HIS A 249 10.32 -18.26 1.30
C HIS A 249 8.95 -18.74 1.78
N ASN A 250 8.90 -19.29 3.00
CA ASN A 250 7.64 -19.61 3.69
C ASN A 250 7.33 -18.62 4.84
N GLN A 251 7.95 -17.43 4.78
CA GLN A 251 7.81 -16.39 5.81
C GLN A 251 6.64 -15.45 5.47
N GLN A 252 5.58 -15.47 6.27
CA GLN A 252 4.37 -14.66 6.07
C GLN A 252 4.66 -13.15 6.15
N ASP A 253 5.59 -12.73 7.01
CA ASP A 253 6.01 -11.34 7.19
C ASP A 253 6.75 -10.76 5.97
N LEU A 254 7.20 -11.61 5.03
CA LEU A 254 7.84 -11.20 3.78
C LEU A 254 6.89 -11.19 2.58
N GLU A 255 5.66 -11.69 2.72
CA GLU A 255 4.71 -11.73 1.60
C GLU A 255 4.30 -10.33 1.14
N GLU A 256 3.95 -9.46 2.08
CA GLU A 256 3.61 -8.07 1.79
C GLU A 256 4.82 -7.29 1.22
N PRO A 257 6.02 -7.30 1.84
CA PRO A 257 7.22 -6.71 1.26
C PRO A 257 7.50 -7.17 -0.18
N THR A 258 7.30 -8.46 -0.47
CA THR A 258 7.51 -9.02 -1.81
C THR A 258 6.52 -8.42 -2.82
N LEU A 259 5.24 -8.33 -2.48
CA LEU A 259 4.24 -7.71 -3.37
C LEU A 259 4.52 -6.21 -3.58
N VAL A 260 4.86 -5.46 -2.52
CA VAL A 260 5.24 -4.04 -2.64
C VAL A 260 6.45 -3.86 -3.55
N ALA A 261 7.47 -4.74 -3.42
CA ALA A 261 8.65 -4.70 -4.29
C ALA A 261 8.28 -4.87 -5.77
N PHE A 262 7.34 -5.76 -6.09
CA PHE A 262 6.85 -5.93 -7.45
C PHE A 262 6.09 -4.71 -7.98
N GLU A 263 5.26 -4.09 -7.16
CA GLU A 263 4.58 -2.85 -7.54
C GLU A 263 5.61 -1.73 -7.79
N MET A 264 6.68 -1.69 -7.01
CA MET A 264 7.80 -0.76 -7.22
C MET A 264 8.60 -1.07 -8.50
N LEU A 265 8.76 -2.35 -8.88
CA LEU A 265 9.30 -2.74 -10.19
C LEU A 265 8.41 -2.28 -11.34
N ARG A 266 7.09 -2.50 -11.24
CA ARG A 266 6.10 -2.06 -12.25
C ARG A 266 6.10 -0.55 -12.46
N LEU A 267 6.37 0.22 -11.40
CA LEU A 267 6.49 1.67 -11.44
C LEU A 267 7.89 2.15 -11.88
N ASN A 268 8.83 1.23 -12.14
CA ASN A 268 10.23 1.51 -12.44
C ASN A 268 10.93 2.33 -11.34
N LEU A 269 10.60 2.03 -10.07
CA LEU A 269 11.14 2.68 -8.88
C LEU A 269 12.15 1.82 -8.12
N LEU A 270 12.11 0.50 -8.32
CA LEU A 270 13.11 -0.42 -7.77
C LEU A 270 14.22 -0.68 -8.81
N ASN A 271 15.23 0.16 -8.81
CA ASN A 271 16.42 0.04 -9.67
C ASN A 271 17.66 0.57 -8.94
N SER A 272 18.82 0.58 -9.60
CA SER A 272 20.09 1.05 -9.01
C SER A 272 20.40 2.53 -9.29
N ASN A 273 19.48 3.27 -9.93
CA ASN A 273 19.70 4.67 -10.28
C ASN A 273 19.64 5.56 -9.03
N ASN A 274 20.55 6.52 -8.92
CA ASN A 274 20.45 7.51 -7.85
C ASN A 274 19.31 8.50 -8.14
N MET A 275 18.19 8.36 -7.43
CA MET A 275 16.97 9.18 -7.63
C MET A 275 16.93 10.42 -6.73
N PHE A 276 17.85 10.50 -5.76
CA PHE A 276 17.79 11.49 -4.69
C PHE A 276 19.12 12.23 -4.60
N PRO A 277 19.12 13.57 -4.63
CA PRO A 277 20.34 14.37 -4.48
C PRO A 277 20.73 14.54 -3.00
N TYR A 278 20.53 13.52 -2.16
CA TYR A 278 20.71 13.61 -0.71
C TYR A 278 21.89 12.76 -0.22
N ASN A 279 22.43 13.16 0.92
CA ASN A 279 23.42 12.37 1.66
C ASN A 279 22.82 11.05 2.17
N GLY A 280 23.70 10.06 2.36
CA GLY A 280 23.32 8.74 2.88
C GLY A 280 23.15 7.66 1.82
N SER A 281 23.55 7.90 0.57
CA SER A 281 23.82 6.84 -0.41
C SER A 281 25.05 6.01 0.01
N PRO A 282 25.26 4.80 -0.53
CA PRO A 282 26.47 4.01 -0.28
C PRO A 282 27.74 4.78 -0.62
N GLN A 283 28.78 4.66 0.22
CA GLN A 283 29.99 5.51 0.14
C GLN A 283 31.28 4.73 -0.03
N ARG A 284 31.30 3.42 0.30
CA ARG A 284 32.53 2.64 0.37
C ARG A 284 32.62 1.62 -0.77
N GLY A 285 33.84 1.17 -1.04
CA GLY A 285 34.13 0.25 -2.15
C GLY A 285 34.18 0.92 -3.52
N SER A 286 34.20 0.09 -4.55
CA SER A 286 34.14 0.48 -5.96
C SER A 286 32.77 1.05 -6.34
N GLU A 287 32.65 1.66 -7.52
CA GLU A 287 31.35 2.12 -8.03
C GLU A 287 30.35 0.96 -8.19
N THR A 288 30.84 -0.24 -8.51
CA THR A 288 30.03 -1.47 -8.55
C THR A 288 29.49 -1.83 -7.16
N ASP A 289 30.35 -1.78 -6.13
CA ASP A 289 29.94 -2.05 -4.75
C ASP A 289 28.86 -1.06 -4.28
N LYS A 290 29.05 0.23 -4.58
CA LYS A 290 28.08 1.28 -4.23
C LYS A 290 26.74 1.07 -4.94
N ARG A 291 26.76 0.77 -6.24
CA ARG A 291 25.56 0.52 -7.06
C ARG A 291 24.78 -0.70 -6.56
N ASN A 292 25.47 -1.79 -6.28
CA ASN A 292 24.85 -3.03 -5.80
C ASN A 292 24.33 -2.85 -4.37
N THR A 293 25.11 -2.23 -3.48
CA THR A 293 24.69 -1.88 -2.11
C THR A 293 23.42 -1.03 -2.13
N LEU A 294 23.31 -0.08 -3.06
CA LEU A 294 22.12 0.77 -3.17
C LEU A 294 20.88 -0.06 -3.54
N LEU A 295 21.01 -0.94 -4.54
CA LEU A 295 19.89 -1.77 -4.98
C LEU A 295 19.43 -2.74 -3.86
N VAL A 296 20.38 -3.41 -3.20
CA VAL A 296 20.07 -4.36 -2.11
C VAL A 296 19.49 -3.65 -0.88
N SER A 297 20.01 -2.47 -0.51
CA SER A 297 19.44 -1.69 0.60
C SER A 297 18.04 -1.14 0.30
N ARG A 298 17.72 -0.81 -0.97
CA ARG A 298 16.36 -0.47 -1.39
C ARG A 298 15.39 -1.64 -1.26
N VAL A 299 15.82 -2.86 -1.61
CA VAL A 299 15.01 -4.06 -1.37
C VAL A 299 14.72 -4.24 0.13
N ALA A 300 15.74 -4.01 0.96
CA ALA A 300 15.60 -4.11 2.41
C ALA A 300 14.65 -3.05 3.01
N CYS A 301 14.40 -1.91 2.34
CA CYS A 301 13.42 -0.89 2.78
C CYS A 301 11.96 -1.35 2.71
N PHE A 302 11.64 -2.51 2.10
CA PHE A 302 10.26 -3.01 2.06
C PHE A 302 9.83 -3.70 3.36
N ALA A 303 10.79 -4.12 4.19
CA ALA A 303 10.58 -4.76 5.47
C ALA A 303 11.19 -3.93 6.63
N GLY A 304 10.72 -4.18 7.85
CA GLY A 304 11.16 -3.47 9.05
C GLY A 304 12.29 -4.18 9.81
N LEU A 305 13.16 -3.40 10.45
CA LEU A 305 14.16 -3.89 11.41
C LEU A 305 13.44 -4.21 12.74
N ARG A 306 13.68 -5.38 13.32
CA ARG A 306 13.07 -5.71 14.62
C ARG A 306 13.90 -5.04 15.72
N HIS A 307 13.27 -4.13 16.45
CA HIS A 307 13.96 -3.24 17.39
C HIS A 307 13.13 -3.04 18.67
N LYS A 308 13.80 -2.74 19.79
CA LYS A 308 13.14 -2.41 21.06
C LYS A 308 12.32 -1.12 20.94
N SER A 309 11.22 -0.97 21.69
CA SER A 309 10.38 0.23 21.63
C SER A 309 10.99 1.44 22.37
N ILE A 310 12.14 1.92 21.89
CA ILE A 310 12.92 3.03 22.50
C ILE A 310 13.27 4.15 21.50
N GLY A 311 12.69 4.11 20.30
CA GLY A 311 13.04 5.00 19.18
C GLY A 311 14.27 4.53 18.39
N PHE A 312 14.41 5.00 17.15
CA PHE A 312 15.54 4.62 16.29
C PHE A 312 16.84 5.29 16.75
N THR A 313 17.89 4.49 16.92
CA THR A 313 19.20 4.92 17.47
C THR A 313 20.38 4.61 16.54
N GLY A 314 20.09 4.21 15.29
CA GLY A 314 21.11 3.86 14.30
C GLY A 314 21.56 5.04 13.43
N PRO A 315 22.45 4.77 12.46
CA PRO A 315 22.88 5.76 11.48
C PRO A 315 21.70 6.36 10.70
N LEU A 316 21.80 7.62 10.29
CA LEU A 316 20.77 8.28 9.50
C LEU A 316 21.11 8.22 8.00
N SER A 317 20.10 7.96 7.16
CA SER A 317 20.21 8.08 5.70
C SER A 317 19.02 8.85 5.16
N ARG A 318 19.23 10.10 4.74
CA ARG A 318 18.19 10.88 4.06
C ARG A 318 17.82 10.27 2.72
N HIS A 319 18.79 9.64 2.05
CA HIS A 319 18.57 8.90 0.80
C HIS A 319 17.56 7.76 0.96
N LEU A 320 17.75 6.89 1.95
CA LEU A 320 16.83 5.77 2.21
C LEU A 320 15.53 6.24 2.86
N LEU A 321 15.53 7.32 3.64
CA LEU A 321 14.31 7.95 4.14
C LEU A 321 13.41 8.46 2.99
N ALA A 322 14.00 9.11 2.00
CA ALA A 322 13.30 9.57 0.80
C ALA A 322 12.75 8.38 -0.01
N TYR A 323 13.54 7.31 -0.14
CA TYR A 323 13.08 6.08 -0.79
C TYR A 323 11.90 5.44 -0.05
N THR A 324 11.99 5.29 1.28
CA THR A 324 10.90 4.75 2.09
C THR A 324 9.63 5.58 1.97
N SER A 325 9.72 6.92 1.82
CA SER A 325 8.53 7.75 1.56
C SER A 325 7.81 7.33 0.27
N MET A 326 8.54 6.94 -0.79
CA MET A 326 7.95 6.37 -2.01
C MET A 326 7.28 5.02 -1.73
N VAL A 327 7.93 4.16 -0.94
CA VAL A 327 7.39 2.85 -0.53
C VAL A 327 6.07 3.03 0.23
N SER A 328 6.04 3.94 1.21
CA SER A 328 4.85 4.28 2.00
C SER A 328 3.69 4.74 1.12
N ALA A 329 3.96 5.62 0.14
CA ALA A 329 2.93 6.14 -0.76
C ALA A 329 2.31 5.04 -1.65
N VAL A 330 3.14 4.11 -2.15
CA VAL A 330 2.67 2.93 -2.90
C VAL A 330 1.90 1.98 -1.99
N ARG A 331 2.43 1.65 -0.80
CA ARG A 331 1.79 0.79 0.19
C ARG A 331 0.41 1.31 0.58
N GLY A 332 0.30 2.60 0.96
CA GLY A 332 -0.99 3.21 1.31
C GLY A 332 -1.98 3.18 0.15
N SER A 333 -1.52 3.39 -1.08
CA SER A 333 -2.37 3.26 -2.26
C SER A 333 -2.85 1.82 -2.49
N LEU A 334 -2.02 0.80 -2.23
CA LEU A 334 -2.43 -0.61 -2.28
C LEU A 334 -3.41 -0.96 -1.15
N ARG A 335 -3.18 -0.42 0.06
CA ARG A 335 -4.10 -0.55 1.21
C ARG A 335 -5.50 -0.06 0.84
N ASN A 336 -5.59 1.10 0.19
CA ASN A 336 -6.85 1.66 -0.27
C ASN A 336 -7.59 0.71 -1.24
N VAL A 337 -6.90 0.07 -2.18
CA VAL A 337 -7.54 -0.86 -3.14
C VAL A 337 -8.01 -2.14 -2.45
N VAL A 338 -7.20 -2.75 -1.58
CA VAL A 338 -7.60 -4.00 -0.90
C VAL A 338 -8.76 -3.76 0.07
N GLU A 339 -8.75 -2.63 0.78
CA GLU A 339 -9.84 -2.27 1.68
C GLU A 339 -11.13 -1.94 0.93
N MET A 340 -11.04 -1.24 -0.22
CA MET A 340 -12.22 -1.01 -1.06
C MET A 340 -12.72 -2.29 -1.75
N SER A 341 -11.87 -3.31 -1.90
CA SER A 341 -12.29 -4.64 -2.37
C SER A 341 -13.13 -5.36 -1.30
N LEU A 342 -12.74 -5.25 -0.02
CA LEU A 342 -13.56 -5.70 1.12
C LEU A 342 -14.88 -4.91 1.21
N PHE A 343 -14.82 -3.58 1.12
CA PHE A 343 -16.02 -2.74 1.10
C PHE A 343 -16.99 -3.18 -0.01
N GLY A 344 -16.49 -3.48 -1.21
CA GLY A 344 -17.28 -3.99 -2.31
C GLY A 344 -17.98 -5.32 -2.00
N LEU A 345 -17.36 -6.24 -1.26
CA LEU A 345 -18.03 -7.46 -0.80
C LEU A 345 -19.21 -7.14 0.14
N LEU A 346 -18.97 -6.22 1.08
CA LEU A 346 -19.95 -5.83 2.10
C LEU A 346 -21.17 -5.12 1.47
N ALA A 347 -20.91 -4.04 0.71
CA ALA A 347 -21.93 -3.20 0.10
C ALA A 347 -22.81 -3.95 -0.93
N ASN A 348 -22.27 -4.98 -1.58
CA ASN A 348 -23.01 -5.81 -2.55
C ASN A 348 -23.63 -7.08 -1.91
N HIS A 349 -23.65 -7.15 -0.57
CA HIS A 349 -24.26 -8.23 0.22
C HIS A 349 -23.66 -9.61 -0.06
N HIS A 350 -22.36 -9.70 -0.34
CA HIS A 350 -21.67 -10.99 -0.46
C HIS A 350 -21.42 -11.61 0.92
N VAL A 351 -21.29 -10.79 1.96
CA VAL A 351 -21.04 -11.21 3.34
C VAL A 351 -22.35 -11.28 4.13
N ASP A 352 -22.43 -12.20 5.09
CA ASP A 352 -23.56 -12.32 6.00
C ASP A 352 -23.69 -11.06 6.85
N ARG A 353 -24.85 -10.40 6.78
CA ARG A 353 -25.14 -9.17 7.52
C ARG A 353 -25.22 -9.38 9.03
N ASN A 354 -25.37 -10.62 9.49
CA ASN A 354 -25.35 -10.96 10.91
C ASN A 354 -23.94 -11.08 11.47
N MET A 355 -22.90 -11.01 10.63
CA MET A 355 -21.52 -11.03 11.09
C MET A 355 -21.26 -9.83 12.01
N ALA A 356 -20.76 -10.09 13.21
CA ALA A 356 -20.54 -9.05 14.20
C ALA A 356 -19.56 -7.97 13.69
N PRO A 357 -19.81 -6.68 13.94
CA PRO A 357 -18.92 -5.61 13.49
C PRO A 357 -17.46 -5.75 13.98
N SER A 358 -17.26 -6.32 15.17
CA SER A 358 -15.92 -6.61 15.71
C SER A 358 -15.17 -7.65 14.89
N VAL A 359 -15.86 -8.64 14.34
CA VAL A 359 -15.28 -9.66 13.45
C VAL A 359 -14.93 -9.03 12.09
N LEU A 360 -15.81 -8.18 11.55
CA LEU A 360 -15.55 -7.43 10.33
C LEU A 360 -14.33 -6.49 10.47
N ALA A 361 -14.18 -5.85 11.64
CA ALA A 361 -13.02 -5.02 11.92
C ALA A 361 -11.73 -5.86 11.98
N GLN A 362 -11.77 -7.05 12.60
CA GLN A 362 -10.63 -7.97 12.60
C GLN A 362 -10.21 -8.39 11.20
N ILE A 363 -11.16 -8.67 10.30
CA ILE A 363 -10.87 -8.95 8.88
C ILE A 363 -10.16 -7.76 8.24
N SER A 364 -10.62 -6.54 8.48
CA SER A 364 -9.96 -5.34 7.94
C SER A 364 -8.53 -5.16 8.46
N TYR A 365 -8.28 -5.48 9.73
CA TYR A 365 -6.96 -5.41 10.34
C TYR A 365 -6.02 -6.54 9.89
N SER A 366 -6.55 -7.68 9.45
CA SER A 366 -5.75 -8.79 8.91
C SER A 366 -5.40 -8.62 7.43
N LEU A 367 -6.08 -7.73 6.71
CA LEU A 367 -5.72 -7.39 5.34
C LEU A 367 -4.32 -6.73 5.28
N PRO A 368 -3.56 -6.95 4.19
CA PRO A 368 -2.21 -6.43 4.03
C PRO A 368 -2.18 -4.89 3.98
N PHE A 369 -0.97 -4.36 4.13
CA PHE A 369 -0.61 -2.95 4.00
C PHE A 369 -1.19 -2.04 5.11
N LEU A 370 -1.59 -2.62 6.24
CA LEU A 370 -2.16 -1.86 7.36
C LEU A 370 -1.12 -0.93 8.01
N ASN A 371 0.08 -1.47 8.26
CA ASN A 371 1.16 -0.75 8.93
C ASN A 371 2.20 -0.32 7.91
N ASP A 372 2.72 0.89 8.09
CA ASP A 372 3.87 1.33 7.30
C ASP A 372 5.18 0.75 7.85
N VAL A 373 6.23 0.78 7.03
CA VAL A 373 7.57 0.35 7.43
C VAL A 373 8.54 1.52 7.43
N ASP A 374 9.48 1.50 8.37
CA ASP A 374 10.57 2.46 8.40
C ASP A 374 11.71 2.08 7.43
N CYS A 375 12.73 2.94 7.35
CA CYS A 375 13.92 2.70 6.55
C CYS A 375 15.04 1.93 7.29
N ALA A 376 14.81 1.50 8.53
CA ALA A 376 15.87 1.02 9.42
C ALA A 376 16.55 -0.25 8.89
N LEU A 377 15.79 -1.19 8.32
CA LEU A 377 16.37 -2.41 7.74
C LEU A 377 17.21 -2.09 6.50
N GLY A 378 16.75 -1.16 5.66
CA GLY A 378 17.54 -0.65 4.53
C GLY A 378 18.86 -0.02 4.98
N ILE A 379 18.83 0.78 6.05
CA ILE A 379 20.04 1.39 6.63
C ILE A 379 20.95 0.31 7.24
N ALA A 380 20.40 -0.71 7.89
CA ALA A 380 21.15 -1.84 8.44
C ALA A 380 21.91 -2.60 7.35
N VAL A 381 21.22 -2.97 6.27
CA VAL A 381 21.81 -3.66 5.11
C VAL A 381 22.84 -2.77 4.41
N LYS A 382 22.54 -1.50 4.19
CA LYS A 382 23.50 -0.53 3.64
C LYS A 382 24.76 -0.47 4.50
N SER A 383 24.63 -0.29 5.81
CA SER A 383 25.75 -0.16 6.74
C SER A 383 26.61 -1.42 6.77
N TYR A 384 25.97 -2.59 6.75
CA TYR A 384 26.65 -3.88 6.65
C TYR A 384 27.49 -3.99 5.37
N LEU A 385 26.89 -3.74 4.20
CA LEU A 385 27.56 -3.90 2.92
C LEU A 385 28.63 -2.82 2.65
N ASP A 386 28.41 -1.57 3.08
CA ASP A 386 29.42 -0.50 2.99
C ASP A 386 30.64 -0.84 3.86
N GLU A 387 30.45 -1.27 5.11
CA GLU A 387 31.56 -1.62 5.98
C GLU A 387 32.30 -2.86 5.48
N LEU A 388 31.57 -3.85 4.96
CA LEU A 388 32.17 -5.05 4.38
C LEU A 388 33.04 -4.70 3.16
N SER A 389 32.57 -3.79 2.31
CA SER A 389 33.31 -3.28 1.15
C SER A 389 34.56 -2.46 1.53
N ALA A 390 34.70 -2.08 2.80
CA ALA A 390 35.89 -1.41 3.33
C ALA A 390 36.95 -2.38 3.88
N GLN A 391 36.61 -3.66 4.05
CA GLN A 391 37.54 -4.67 4.53
C GLN A 391 38.56 -5.05 3.45
N SER A 392 39.73 -5.53 3.86
CA SER A 392 40.75 -6.04 2.92
C SER A 392 40.29 -7.29 2.16
N GLU A 393 39.51 -8.15 2.82
CA GLU A 393 38.92 -9.37 2.24
C GLU A 393 37.39 -9.41 2.44
N PRO A 394 36.61 -8.61 1.66
CA PRO A 394 35.16 -8.47 1.84
C PRO A 394 34.35 -9.77 1.71
N THR A 395 34.90 -10.78 1.04
CA THR A 395 34.24 -12.07 0.78
C THR A 395 34.66 -13.17 1.76
N SER A 396 35.53 -12.87 2.74
CA SER A 396 35.94 -13.84 3.76
C SER A 396 34.84 -14.00 4.82
N GLU A 397 34.65 -15.23 5.33
CA GLU A 397 33.70 -15.50 6.41
C GLU A 397 34.06 -14.72 7.69
N ALA A 398 35.36 -14.57 7.96
CA ALA A 398 35.85 -13.81 9.10
C ALA A 398 35.43 -12.33 9.01
N SER A 399 35.59 -11.69 7.85
CA SER A 399 35.15 -10.30 7.63
C SER A 399 33.63 -10.17 7.74
N ARG A 400 32.86 -11.10 7.14
CA ARG A 400 31.39 -11.09 7.24
C ARG A 400 30.93 -11.16 8.70
N GLN A 401 31.48 -12.09 9.48
CA GLN A 401 31.09 -12.28 10.88
C GLN A 401 31.56 -11.12 11.77
N ALA A 402 32.74 -10.56 11.52
CA ALA A 402 33.24 -9.39 12.24
C ALA A 402 32.33 -8.18 12.02
N VAL A 403 31.92 -7.91 10.78
CA VAL A 403 31.02 -6.78 10.46
C VAL A 403 29.62 -7.01 11.01
N LYS A 404 29.08 -8.25 10.97
CA LYS A 404 27.80 -8.60 11.63
C LYS A 404 27.84 -8.30 13.13
N THR A 405 28.92 -8.70 13.80
CA THR A 405 29.14 -8.47 15.23
C THR A 405 29.27 -6.98 15.55
N LYS A 406 30.04 -6.24 14.74
CA LYS A 406 30.18 -4.79 14.87
C LYS A 406 28.84 -4.07 14.71
N GLY A 407 28.06 -4.41 13.68
CA GLY A 407 26.77 -3.79 13.43
C GLY A 407 25.75 -4.02 14.54
N ALA A 408 25.72 -5.23 15.11
CA ALA A 408 24.85 -5.57 16.23
C ALA A 408 25.19 -4.80 17.51
N ASN A 409 26.47 -4.48 17.75
CA ASN A 409 26.93 -3.87 19.00
C ASN A 409 27.09 -2.34 18.92
N GLU A 410 27.51 -1.81 17.77
CA GLU A 410 27.88 -0.39 17.63
C GLU A 410 26.80 0.44 16.92
N TRP A 411 26.22 -0.06 15.82
CA TRP A 411 25.29 0.72 15.00
C TRP A 411 23.83 0.46 15.33
N PHE A 412 23.49 -0.78 15.71
CA PHE A 412 22.13 -1.19 16.02
C PHE A 412 22.06 -1.98 17.35
N PRO A 413 22.58 -1.42 18.47
CA PRO A 413 22.65 -2.10 19.78
C PRO A 413 21.30 -2.53 20.36
N HIS A 414 20.21 -1.99 19.81
CA HIS A 414 18.85 -2.18 20.26
C HIS A 414 17.98 -2.96 19.27
N ALA A 415 18.55 -3.44 18.17
CA ALA A 415 17.94 -4.46 17.34
C ALA A 415 17.77 -5.75 18.15
N THR A 416 16.64 -6.44 18.02
CA THR A 416 16.38 -7.67 18.76
C THR A 416 17.16 -8.85 18.18
N ASN A 417 17.35 -8.89 16.86
CA ASN A 417 18.16 -9.88 16.17
C ASN A 417 18.71 -9.30 14.85
N PHE A 418 19.80 -8.55 14.94
CA PHE A 418 20.43 -7.90 13.78
C PHE A 418 20.80 -8.89 12.67
N GLN A 419 21.44 -10.02 13.02
CA GLN A 419 21.84 -11.04 12.03
C GLN A 419 20.63 -11.70 11.37
N GLY A 420 19.59 -12.02 12.15
CA GLY A 420 18.34 -12.57 11.62
C GLY A 420 17.58 -11.57 10.73
N ASP A 421 17.70 -10.28 10.98
CA ASP A 421 17.14 -9.24 10.12
C ASP A 421 17.90 -9.08 8.80
N LEU A 422 19.24 -9.17 8.82
CA LEU A 422 20.03 -9.25 7.58
C LEU A 422 19.64 -10.50 6.75
N GLN A 423 19.49 -11.65 7.40
CA GLN A 423 19.03 -12.87 6.73
C GLN A 423 17.64 -12.72 6.12
N ARG A 424 16.70 -12.08 6.83
CA ARG A 424 15.36 -11.76 6.28
C ARG A 424 15.44 -10.84 5.06
N ALA A 425 16.29 -9.81 5.11
CA ALA A 425 16.50 -8.92 3.97
C ALA A 425 17.09 -9.67 2.76
N PHE A 426 18.01 -10.61 2.99
CA PHE A 426 18.60 -11.43 1.92
C PHE A 426 17.62 -12.48 1.38
N ALA A 427 16.75 -13.05 2.22
CA ALA A 427 15.67 -13.92 1.76
C ALA A 427 14.65 -13.14 0.90
N LEU A 428 14.34 -11.89 1.28
CA LEU A 428 13.52 -11.00 0.46
C LEU A 428 14.20 -10.66 -0.87
N TRP A 429 15.52 -10.43 -0.87
CA TRP A 429 16.30 -10.28 -2.10
C TRP A 429 16.17 -11.52 -3.00
N ASP A 430 16.38 -12.72 -2.46
CA ASP A 430 16.30 -13.96 -3.22
C ASP A 430 14.92 -14.19 -3.84
N SER A 431 13.87 -13.85 -3.10
CA SER A 431 12.49 -13.84 -3.55
C SER A 431 12.29 -12.93 -4.77
N ILE A 432 12.70 -11.67 -4.67
CA ILE A 432 12.51 -10.67 -5.72
C ILE A 432 13.39 -10.98 -6.94
N TYR A 433 14.65 -11.37 -6.72
CA TYR A 433 15.57 -11.73 -7.79
C TYR A 433 15.03 -12.91 -8.61
N ALA A 434 14.54 -13.97 -7.96
CA ALA A 434 13.98 -15.13 -8.65
C ALA A 434 12.84 -14.74 -9.60
N ALA A 435 12.02 -13.78 -9.20
CA ALA A 435 10.96 -13.28 -10.05
C ALA A 435 11.43 -12.30 -11.14
N VAL A 436 12.41 -11.45 -10.85
CA VAL A 436 13.02 -10.58 -11.86
C VAL A 436 13.66 -11.42 -12.97
N ALA A 437 14.33 -12.52 -12.61
CA ALA A 437 14.91 -13.45 -13.57
C ALA A 437 13.83 -14.06 -14.50
N SER A 438 12.68 -14.47 -13.93
CA SER A 438 11.56 -15.06 -14.67
C SER A 438 10.62 -14.03 -15.33
N ALA A 439 10.78 -12.73 -15.06
CA ALA A 439 9.90 -11.67 -15.54
C ALA A 439 9.88 -11.56 -17.07
N PRO A 440 8.75 -11.21 -17.71
CA PRO A 440 8.75 -10.87 -19.13
C PRO A 440 9.50 -9.54 -19.37
N GLU A 441 10.03 -9.33 -20.58
CA GLU A 441 10.74 -8.09 -20.94
C GLU A 441 9.86 -6.83 -20.84
N THR A 442 8.54 -7.00 -20.93
CA THR A 442 7.56 -5.93 -20.73
C THR A 442 7.49 -5.44 -19.29
N LEU A 443 7.95 -6.24 -18.33
CA LEU A 443 8.02 -5.87 -16.91
C LEU A 443 9.43 -5.43 -16.52
N VAL A 444 10.44 -6.23 -16.86
CA VAL A 444 11.85 -5.93 -16.56
C VAL A 444 12.67 -6.12 -17.84
N SER A 445 13.30 -5.04 -18.31
CA SER A 445 14.11 -5.07 -19.52
C SER A 445 15.28 -6.05 -19.39
N ALA A 446 15.76 -6.61 -20.50
CA ALA A 446 16.93 -7.48 -20.50
C ALA A 446 18.18 -6.81 -19.89
N LYS A 447 18.31 -5.49 -20.08
CA LYS A 447 19.36 -4.67 -19.46
C LYS A 447 19.22 -4.67 -17.94
N ASP A 448 18.02 -4.44 -17.42
CA ASP A 448 17.80 -4.38 -15.97
C ASP A 448 17.96 -5.77 -15.35
N LYS A 449 17.49 -6.84 -16.01
CA LYS A 449 17.74 -8.22 -15.57
C LYS A 449 19.23 -8.51 -15.37
N LYS A 450 20.07 -8.07 -16.31
CA LYS A 450 21.53 -8.22 -16.19
C LYS A 450 22.09 -7.47 -14.98
N VAL A 451 21.58 -6.27 -14.67
CA VAL A 451 21.98 -5.53 -13.47
C VAL A 451 21.62 -6.31 -12.20
N TRP A 452 20.46 -6.96 -12.17
CA TRP A 452 20.04 -7.81 -11.06
C TRP A 452 20.89 -9.07 -10.93
N GLU A 453 21.21 -9.74 -12.04
CA GLU A 453 22.09 -10.92 -12.08
C GLU A 453 23.51 -10.58 -11.59
N GLU A 454 24.08 -9.46 -12.04
CA GLU A 454 25.38 -8.96 -11.56
C GLU A 454 25.34 -8.65 -10.05
N ALA A 455 24.26 -8.04 -9.57
CA ALA A 455 24.09 -7.72 -8.16
C ALA A 455 23.89 -8.97 -7.29
N ASP A 456 23.18 -9.99 -7.80
CA ASP A 456 22.96 -11.25 -7.10
C ASP A 456 24.25 -12.06 -6.96
N ALA A 457 25.01 -12.18 -8.05
CA ALA A 457 26.33 -12.81 -8.02
C ALA A 457 27.26 -12.11 -7.01
N TRP A 458 27.29 -10.78 -7.03
CA TRP A 458 28.07 -9.98 -6.07
C TRP A 458 27.61 -10.17 -4.62
N LEU A 459 26.29 -10.21 -4.39
CA LEU A 459 25.72 -10.36 -3.05
C LEU A 459 25.95 -11.77 -2.51
N SER A 460 25.93 -12.81 -3.35
CA SER A 460 26.11 -14.21 -2.94
C SER A 460 27.41 -14.46 -2.19
N GLU A 461 28.48 -13.73 -2.53
CA GLU A 461 29.79 -13.78 -1.86
C GLU A 461 29.81 -13.02 -0.51
N ARG A 462 28.75 -12.27 -0.19
CA ARG A 462 28.69 -11.26 0.88
C ARG A 462 27.54 -11.49 1.88
N LYS A 463 26.72 -12.54 1.74
CA LYS A 463 25.60 -12.85 2.65
C LYS A 463 26.02 -13.49 3.98
#